data_AF-A0A1A0ILC3-F1
#
_entry.id   AF-A0A1A0ILC3-F1
#
_cell.length_a   1.000
_cell.length_b   1.000
_cell.length_c   1.000
_cell.angle_alpha   90.00
_cell.angle_beta   90.00
_cell.angle_gamma   90.00
#
_symmetry.space_group_name_H-M   'P 1'
#
loop_
_entity.id
_entity.type
_entity.pdbx_description
1 polymer ?
#
loop_
_entity_poly.entity_id
_entity_poly.type
_entity_poly.pdbx_seq_one_letter_code
_entity_poly.pdbx_strand_id
1 'polypeptide(L)'
;MDSAYAQQAVTNTGSFQLVREVANLVRTASADTDQQDEGRVLAAQIEAELAGDAKSNPGKLKQLMFTAATAFAGALGSAGGTDLAQLAMQAYTML
;
A
#
# COMPACT_ATOMS: atom_id res chain seq x y z
N MET A 1 -25.37 17.30 -10.89
CA MET A 1 -24.66 16.03 -10.60
C MET A 1 -23.48 15.95 -11.55
N ASP A 2 -22.49 16.83 -11.39
CA ASP A 2 -21.31 16.72 -10.52
C ASP A 2 -20.21 15.82 -11.10
N SER A 3 -19.55 16.34 -12.15
CA SER A 3 -18.32 15.79 -12.71
C SER A 3 -17.15 15.73 -11.71
N ALA A 4 -17.22 16.48 -10.60
CA ALA A 4 -16.27 16.40 -9.50
C ALA A 4 -16.39 15.10 -8.70
N TYR A 5 -17.61 14.64 -8.40
CA TYR A 5 -17.84 13.38 -7.70
C TYR A 5 -17.35 12.16 -8.50
N ALA A 6 -17.57 12.17 -9.82
CA ALA A 6 -17.10 11.11 -10.69
C ALA A 6 -15.56 11.05 -10.76
N GLN A 7 -14.90 12.21 -10.84
CA GLN A 7 -13.43 12.27 -10.80
C GLN A 7 -12.88 11.82 -9.44
N GLN A 8 -13.53 12.19 -8.34
CA GLN A 8 -13.08 11.83 -7.00
C GLN A 8 -13.24 10.33 -6.73
N ALA A 9 -14.31 9.70 -7.24
CA ALA A 9 -14.51 8.26 -7.16
C ALA A 9 -13.50 7.47 -8.00
N VAL A 10 -13.18 7.95 -9.21
CA VAL A 10 -12.17 7.31 -10.09
C VAL A 10 -10.77 7.41 -9.49
N THR A 11 -10.39 8.58 -8.96
CA THR A 11 -9.09 8.78 -8.31
C THR A 11 -8.95 7.93 -7.04
N ASN A 12 -9.99 7.82 -6.22
CA ASN A 12 -10.01 6.93 -5.05
C ASN A 12 -9.90 5.46 -5.43
N THR A 13 -10.52 5.06 -6.54
CA THR A 13 -10.42 3.68 -7.02
C THR A 13 -8.99 3.35 -7.45
N GLY A 14 -8.31 4.29 -8.12
CA GLY A 14 -6.92 4.13 -8.54
C GLY A 14 -5.93 4.10 -7.36
N SER A 15 -6.10 4.98 -6.37
CA SER A 15 -5.22 5.02 -5.19
C SER A 15 -5.35 3.75 -4.33
N PHE A 16 -6.57 3.23 -4.14
CA PHE A 16 -6.79 2.00 -3.40
C PHE A 16 -6.28 0.74 -4.12
N GLN A 17 -6.29 0.72 -5.45
CA GLN A 17 -5.65 -0.35 -6.22
C GLN A 17 -4.14 -0.38 -5.99
N LEU A 18 -3.46 0.77 -6.03
CA LEU A 18 -2.02 0.87 -5.75
C LEU A 18 -1.67 0.43 -4.33
N VAL A 19 -2.46 0.85 -3.34
CA VAL A 19 -2.27 0.44 -1.94
C VAL A 19 -2.40 -1.09 -1.78
N ARG A 20 -3.36 -1.71 -2.48
CA ARG A 20 -3.52 -3.17 -2.48
C ARG A 20 -2.34 -3.88 -3.14
N GLU A 21 -1.80 -3.31 -4.21
CA GLU A 21 -0.61 -3.83 -4.88
C GLU A 21 0.62 -3.81 -3.96
N VAL A 22 0.83 -2.72 -3.21
CA VAL A 22 1.87 -2.63 -2.18
C VAL A 22 1.71 -3.72 -1.11
N ALA A 23 0.49 -3.97 -0.64
CA ALA A 23 0.24 -5.03 0.35
C ALA A 23 0.60 -6.43 -0.18
N ASN A 24 0.32 -6.71 -1.45
CA ASN A 24 0.68 -7.97 -2.10
C ASN A 24 2.19 -8.12 -2.28
N LEU A 25 2.88 -7.04 -2.66
CA LEU A 25 4.34 -7.02 -2.77
C LEU A 25 5.01 -7.25 -1.42
N VAL A 26 4.55 -6.58 -0.36
CA VAL A 26 5.05 -6.82 1.01
C VAL A 26 4.88 -8.28 1.42
N ARG A 27 3.71 -8.88 1.16
CA ARG A 27 3.46 -10.29 1.48
C ARG A 27 4.39 -11.23 0.73
N THR A 28 4.69 -10.91 -0.53
CA THR A 28 5.60 -11.71 -1.37
C THR A 28 7.05 -11.51 -0.94
N ALA A 29 7.46 -10.27 -0.67
CA ALA A 29 8.77 -9.90 -0.17
C ALA A 29 9.14 -10.60 1.14
N SER A 30 8.14 -10.76 2.00
CA SER A 30 8.33 -11.34 3.33
C SER A 30 8.18 -12.86 3.35
N ALA A 31 7.63 -13.48 2.30
CA ALA A 31 7.19 -14.88 2.34
C ALA A 31 8.31 -15.87 2.71
N ASP A 32 9.53 -15.59 2.26
CA ASP A 32 10.71 -16.44 2.42
C ASP A 32 11.83 -15.78 3.26
N THR A 33 11.49 -14.80 4.10
CA THR A 33 12.45 -14.09 4.96
C THR A 33 12.08 -14.22 6.43
N ASP A 34 13.02 -13.90 7.33
CA ASP A 34 12.75 -13.81 8.78
C ASP A 34 11.69 -12.75 9.14
N GLN A 35 11.30 -11.91 8.18
CA GLN A 35 10.28 -10.86 8.32
C GLN A 35 8.87 -11.33 7.87
N GLN A 36 8.66 -12.63 7.63
CA GLN A 36 7.39 -13.18 7.15
C GLN A 36 6.18 -12.74 7.99
N ASP A 37 6.30 -12.83 9.31
CA ASP A 37 5.22 -12.44 10.22
C ASP A 37 4.95 -10.93 10.17
N GLU A 38 6.00 -10.11 10.15
CA GLU A 38 5.89 -8.66 10.04
C GLU A 38 5.22 -8.24 8.73
N GLY A 39 5.63 -8.84 7.61
CA GLY A 39 5.07 -8.53 6.30
C GLY A 39 3.61 -8.99 6.17
N ARG A 40 3.29 -10.16 6.73
CA ARG A 40 1.90 -10.65 6.82
C ARG A 40 1.03 -9.71 7.64
N VAL A 41 1.51 -9.26 8.80
CA VAL A 41 0.80 -8.33 9.68
C VAL A 41 0.61 -6.97 9.01
N LEU A 42 1.63 -6.44 8.35
CA LEU A 42 1.55 -5.16 7.64
C LEU A 42 0.57 -5.21 6.47
N ALA A 43 0.64 -6.26 5.64
CA ALA A 43 -0.29 -6.47 4.53
C ALA A 43 -1.74 -6.62 5.04
N ALA A 44 -1.96 -7.31 6.17
CA ALA A 44 -3.28 -7.43 6.77
C ALA A 44 -3.83 -6.10 7.30
N GLN A 45 -2.98 -5.25 7.88
CA GLN A 45 -3.38 -3.90 8.32
C GLN A 45 -3.78 -3.01 7.15
N ILE A 46 -3.06 -3.09 6.04
CA ILE A 46 -3.38 -2.34 4.81
C ILE A 46 -4.74 -2.80 4.26
N GLU A 47 -4.96 -4.10 4.11
CA GLU A 47 -6.24 -4.63 3.61
C GLU A 47 -7.41 -4.34 4.54
N ALA A 48 -7.20 -4.40 5.86
CA ALA A 48 -8.24 -4.04 6.84
C ALA A 48 -8.63 -2.56 6.73
N GLU A 49 -7.66 -1.68 6.49
CA GLU A 49 -7.91 -0.25 6.31
C GLU A 49 -8.61 0.03 4.97
N LEU A 50 -8.30 -0.73 3.92
CA LEU A 50 -8.99 -0.67 2.63
C LEU A 50 -10.43 -1.22 2.71
N ALA A 51 -10.64 -2.38 3.35
CA ALA A 51 -11.97 -2.99 3.48
C ALA A 51 -12.96 -2.13 4.29
N GLY A 52 -12.44 -1.15 5.02
CA GLY A 52 -13.22 -0.14 5.72
C GLY A 52 -13.80 0.97 4.83
N ASP A 53 -13.84 0.83 3.48
CA ASP A 53 -14.14 1.79 2.38
C ASP A 53 -14.97 3.07 2.65
N ALA A 54 -15.81 3.13 3.69
CA ALA A 54 -16.50 4.36 4.13
C ALA A 54 -15.77 5.15 5.25
N LYS A 55 -14.70 4.59 5.83
CA LYS A 55 -13.92 5.12 6.96
C LYS A 55 -12.40 4.96 6.80
N SER A 56 -11.93 4.50 5.64
CA SER A 56 -10.50 4.36 5.37
C SER A 56 -9.80 5.69 5.65
N ASN A 57 -8.87 5.69 6.60
CA ASN A 57 -8.15 6.88 7.00
C ASN A 57 -6.92 7.06 6.09
N PRO A 58 -6.90 8.09 5.22
CA PRO A 58 -5.81 8.28 4.29
C PRO A 58 -4.46 8.49 5.00
N GLY A 59 -4.47 9.14 6.18
CA GLY A 59 -3.26 9.32 6.99
C GLY A 59 -2.69 8.00 7.50
N LYS A 60 -3.55 7.06 7.90
CA LYS A 60 -3.13 5.72 8.32
C LYS A 60 -2.61 4.91 7.15
N LEU A 61 -3.28 4.96 6.00
CA LEU A 61 -2.79 4.32 4.77
C LEU A 61 -1.42 4.86 4.36
N LYS A 62 -1.23 6.19 4.39
CA LYS A 62 0.08 6.83 4.13
C LYS A 62 1.17 6.34 5.07
N GLN A 63 0.87 6.22 6.37
CA GLN A 63 1.82 5.68 7.35
C GLN A 63 2.16 4.21 7.04
N LEU A 64 1.17 3.39 6.70
CA LEU A 64 1.38 1.98 6.34
C LEU A 64 2.22 1.85 5.05
N MET A 65 1.99 2.69 4.03
CA MET A 65 2.79 2.71 2.81
C MET A 65 4.26 3.08 3.08
N PHE A 66 4.49 4.10 3.93
CA PHE A 66 5.84 4.50 4.31
C PHE A 66 6.58 3.40 5.08
N THR A 67 5.89 2.74 6.02
CA THR A 67 6.43 1.60 6.77
C THR A 67 6.74 0.43 5.83
N ALA A 68 5.85 0.11 4.88
CA ALA A 68 6.06 -0.94 3.88
C ALA A 68 7.32 -0.69 3.05
N ALA A 69 7.46 0.50 2.49
CA ALA A 69 8.64 0.89 1.71
C ALA A 69 9.92 0.78 2.54
N THR A 70 9.91 1.26 3.78
CA THR A 70 11.12 1.28 4.62
C THR A 70 11.52 -0.13 5.10
N ALA A 71 10.55 -0.94 5.52
CA ALA A 71 10.81 -2.24 6.12
C ALA A 71 11.16 -3.32 5.07
N PHE A 72 10.55 -3.27 3.88
CA PHE A 72 10.64 -4.34 2.89
C PHE A 72 11.41 -3.98 1.62
N ALA A 73 11.79 -2.71 1.39
CA ALA A 73 12.63 -2.38 0.25
C ALA A 73 14.00 -3.08 0.31
N GLY A 74 14.55 -3.29 1.52
CA GLY A 74 15.77 -4.08 1.69
C GLY A 74 15.58 -5.58 1.42
N ALA A 75 14.40 -6.13 1.74
CA ALA A 75 14.10 -7.56 1.63
C ALA A 75 13.92 -8.02 0.17
N LEU A 76 13.46 -7.15 -0.73
CA LEU A 76 13.22 -7.45 -2.14
C LEU A 76 14.47 -7.37 -3.04
N GLY A 77 15.64 -7.06 -2.47
CA GLY A 77 16.83 -6.71 -3.24
C GLY A 77 16.69 -5.39 -4.00
N SER A 78 17.72 -5.00 -4.75
CA SER A 78 17.81 -3.65 -5.34
C SER A 78 16.67 -3.32 -6.31
N ALA A 79 16.28 -4.27 -7.17
CA ALA A 79 15.24 -4.07 -8.17
C ALA A 79 13.85 -4.06 -7.54
N GLY A 80 13.46 -5.15 -6.85
CA GLY A 80 12.14 -5.23 -6.23
C GLY A 80 11.94 -4.20 -5.10
N GLY A 81 13.01 -3.83 -4.40
CA GLY A 81 12.96 -2.78 -3.39
C GLY A 81 12.70 -1.40 -3.97
N THR A 82 13.27 -1.11 -5.15
CA THR A 82 12.99 0.12 -5.89
C THR A 82 11.54 0.14 -6.38
N ASP A 83 11.04 -0.97 -6.91
CA ASP A 83 9.65 -1.09 -7.37
C ASP A 83 8.65 -0.88 -6.23
N LEU A 84 8.89 -1.51 -5.07
CA LEU A 84 8.08 -1.33 -3.87
C LEU A 84 8.09 0.13 -3.40
N ALA A 85 9.26 0.77 -3.34
CA ALA A 85 9.39 2.16 -2.92
C ALA A 85 8.65 3.10 -3.87
N GLN A 86 8.76 2.87 -5.19
CA GLN A 86 8.04 3.66 -6.19
C GLN A 86 6.53 3.49 -6.07
N LEU A 87 6.02 2.27 -5.97
CA LEU A 87 4.59 2.00 -5.81
C LEU A 87 4.05 2.57 -4.50
N ALA A 88 4.77 2.43 -3.40
CA ALA A 88 4.39 3.01 -2.11
C ALA A 88 4.35 4.54 -2.15
N MET A 89 5.29 5.19 -2.85
CA MET A 89 5.27 6.65 -3.04
C MET A 89 4.15 7.13 -3.95
N GLN A 90 3.84 6.39 -5.03
CA GLN A 90 2.70 6.69 -5.89
C GLN A 90 1.38 6.57 -5.10
N ALA A 91 1.21 5.48 -4.36
CA ALA A 91 0.08 5.32 -3.45
C ALA A 91 0.01 6.47 -2.42
N TYR A 92 1.14 6.81 -1.79
CA TYR A 92 1.21 7.89 -0.80
C TYR A 92 0.77 9.26 -1.35
N THR A 93 1.14 9.58 -2.59
CA THR A 93 0.79 10.87 -3.23
C THR A 93 -0.65 10.94 -3.71
N MET A 94 -1.29 9.79 -3.96
CA MET A 94 -2.68 9.71 -4.44
C MET A 94 -3.71 9.52 -3.32
N LEU A 95 -3.26 9.19 -2.11
CA LEU A 95 -4.05 9.18 -0.87
C LEU A 95 -4.20 10.60 -0.29
#